data_AF-A0A8S2Y7T5-F1
#
_entry.id   AF-A0A8S2Y7T5-F1
#
_cell.length_a   1.000
_cell.length_b   1.000
_cell.length_c   1.000
_cell.angle_alpha   90.00
_cell.angle_beta   90.00
_cell.angle_gamma   90.00
#
_symmetry.space_group_name_H-M   'P 1'
#
loop_
_entity.id
_entity.type
_entity.pdbx_description
1 polymer ?
#
loop_
_entity_poly.entity_id
_entity_poly.type
_entity_poly.pdbx_seq_one_letter_code
_entity_poly.pdbx_strand_id
1 'polypeptide(L)'
;EKLNRVNAATYFALKTYTGDALREANRVFSSNNGLRPTEDGAPQVIFLITDGQSNGQLQPIPQAAILKQRGIHIFTVGVGNGVALNEVHAICTQPWSENYLPITNYAGLEQKLSQFMSKSCAEPISVIENSTVTGECAKDKYKYFKISIKVVGNKILITVKISNGKVKLFYSFNARNPKDPTDFEYSDDKPKTLTTFTSLIWATHSFNGIGARGFKPKQDIIRTNEDEVTLVVDKPSNDTEFVYVGVKGLDEQNMFLLAFDDCANDNVDCTTKSISSVIKFNLIGIIILVLISFLSRMLN
;
A
#
# COMPACT_ATOMS: atom_id res chain seq x y z
N GLU A 1 -8.20 -22.29 16.67
CA GLU A 1 -8.63 -22.84 15.37
C GLU A 1 -7.57 -22.69 14.26
N LYS A 2 -7.21 -21.47 13.81
CA LYS A 2 -6.25 -21.26 12.70
C LYS A 2 -4.89 -21.95 12.90
N LEU A 3 -4.32 -21.84 14.10
CA LEU A 3 -3.05 -22.51 14.46
C LEU A 3 -3.16 -24.04 14.35
N ASN A 4 -4.30 -24.62 14.75
CA ASN A 4 -4.52 -26.07 14.66
C ASN A 4 -4.53 -26.53 13.20
N ARG A 5 -5.07 -25.74 12.28
CA ARG A 5 -5.05 -26.05 10.83
C ARG A 5 -3.63 -26.00 10.26
N VAL A 6 -2.79 -25.07 10.73
CA VAL A 6 -1.37 -25.01 10.35
C VAL A 6 -0.62 -26.22 10.90
N ASN A 7 -0.83 -26.56 12.17
CA ASN A 7 -0.18 -27.72 12.79
C ASN A 7 -0.62 -29.06 12.18
N ALA A 8 -1.82 -29.11 11.61
CA ALA A 8 -2.34 -30.28 10.90
C ALA A 8 -1.95 -30.34 9.42
N ALA A 9 -1.19 -29.37 8.90
CA ALA A 9 -0.78 -29.36 7.51
C ALA A 9 0.09 -30.58 7.18
N THR A 10 -0.26 -31.28 6.10
CA THR A 10 0.44 -32.49 5.67
C THR A 10 1.73 -32.13 4.93
N TYR A 11 2.84 -32.72 5.37
CA TYR A 11 4.07 -32.70 4.58
C TYR A 11 4.00 -33.78 3.51
N PHE A 12 3.99 -33.38 2.24
CA PHE A 12 3.83 -34.31 1.13
C PHE A 12 5.16 -34.93 0.63
N ALA A 13 6.32 -34.41 1.06
CA ALA A 13 7.65 -34.84 0.59
C ALA A 13 7.79 -34.85 -0.95
N LEU A 14 7.13 -33.90 -1.61
CA LEU A 14 7.08 -33.79 -3.07
C LEU A 14 8.06 -32.73 -3.59
N LYS A 15 7.96 -32.52 -4.91
CA LYS A 15 8.63 -31.50 -5.69
C LYS A 15 8.19 -30.07 -5.32
N THR A 16 8.96 -29.09 -5.78
CA THR A 16 8.78 -27.65 -5.53
C THR A 16 7.99 -27.00 -6.68
N TYR A 17 6.69 -27.28 -6.73
CA TYR A 17 5.81 -26.76 -7.79
C TYR A 17 5.33 -25.32 -7.51
N THR A 18 6.27 -24.39 -7.37
CA THR A 18 6.02 -22.98 -7.04
C THR A 18 5.02 -22.30 -7.97
N GLY A 19 5.07 -22.56 -9.28
CA GLY A 19 4.10 -21.99 -10.22
C GLY A 19 2.68 -22.47 -9.98
N ASP A 20 2.49 -23.77 -9.71
CA ASP A 20 1.18 -24.33 -9.37
C ASP A 20 0.67 -23.78 -8.03
N ALA A 21 1.56 -23.59 -7.04
CA ALA A 21 1.21 -22.98 -5.75
C ALA A 21 0.74 -21.53 -5.90
N LEU A 22 1.41 -20.72 -6.73
CA LEU A 22 0.98 -19.34 -7.01
C LEU A 22 -0.35 -19.29 -7.77
N ARG A 23 -0.56 -20.20 -8.73
CA ARG A 23 -1.86 -20.35 -9.41
C ARG A 23 -2.97 -20.70 -8.41
N GLU A 24 -2.69 -21.56 -7.45
CA GLU A 24 -3.66 -21.92 -6.42
C GLU A 24 -3.92 -20.77 -5.45
N ALA A 25 -2.88 -20.06 -5.02
CA ALA A 25 -3.02 -18.84 -4.23
C ALA A 25 -3.97 -17.85 -4.92
N ASN A 26 -3.85 -17.67 -6.24
CA ASN A 26 -4.75 -16.82 -7.02
C ASN A 26 -6.23 -17.21 -6.89
N ARG A 27 -6.55 -18.50 -6.74
CA ARG A 27 -7.92 -18.99 -6.49
C ARG A 27 -8.37 -18.76 -5.04
N VAL A 28 -7.46 -18.94 -4.08
CA VAL A 28 -7.69 -18.65 -2.67
C VAL A 28 -8.04 -17.17 -2.46
N PHE A 29 -7.38 -16.26 -3.19
CA PHE A 29 -7.77 -14.86 -3.26
C PHE A 29 -9.05 -14.68 -4.09
N SER A 30 -10.20 -15.13 -3.58
CA SER A 30 -11.52 -14.89 -4.18
C SER A 30 -12.57 -14.62 -3.11
N SER A 31 -13.61 -13.86 -3.44
CA SER A 31 -14.68 -13.49 -2.50
C SER A 31 -15.39 -14.73 -1.93
N ASN A 32 -15.53 -15.79 -2.74
CA ASN A 32 -16.09 -17.07 -2.30
C ASN A 32 -15.26 -17.76 -1.20
N ASN A 33 -13.97 -17.44 -1.13
CA ASN A 33 -13.04 -17.95 -0.11
C ASN A 33 -12.83 -16.95 1.04
N GLY A 34 -13.70 -15.94 1.16
CA GLY A 34 -13.64 -14.95 2.25
C GLY A 34 -12.66 -13.81 2.01
N LEU A 35 -12.22 -13.59 0.76
CA LEU A 35 -11.43 -12.41 0.43
C LEU A 35 -12.28 -11.15 0.64
N ARG A 36 -11.80 -10.27 1.53
CA ARG A 36 -12.37 -8.92 1.66
C ARG A 36 -12.16 -8.12 0.38
N PRO A 37 -13.20 -7.44 -0.14
CA PRO A 37 -13.06 -6.46 -1.21
C PRO A 37 -11.90 -5.50 -0.94
N THR A 38 -11.18 -5.10 -1.99
CA THR A 38 -10.13 -4.08 -1.88
C THR A 38 -10.66 -2.76 -1.30
N GLU A 39 -11.95 -2.49 -1.55
CA GLU A 39 -12.71 -1.34 -1.03
C GLU A 39 -12.79 -1.31 0.51
N ASP A 40 -12.61 -2.45 1.19
CA ASP A 40 -12.63 -2.55 2.66
C ASP A 40 -11.28 -2.20 3.30
N GLY A 41 -10.30 -1.76 2.51
CA GLY A 41 -9.07 -1.17 3.04
C GLY A 41 -8.14 -2.16 3.74
N ALA A 42 -8.04 -3.39 3.22
CA ALA A 42 -7.14 -4.42 3.73
C ALA A 42 -6.05 -4.79 2.71
N PRO A 43 -4.76 -4.71 3.06
CA PRO A 43 -3.71 -5.18 2.18
C PRO A 43 -3.80 -6.70 1.99
N GLN A 44 -3.62 -7.15 0.76
CA GLN A 44 -3.60 -8.57 0.41
C GLN A 44 -2.15 -8.99 0.25
N VAL A 45 -1.70 -9.95 1.06
CA VAL A 45 -0.29 -10.34 1.12
C VAL A 45 -0.09 -11.85 0.96
N ILE A 46 0.99 -12.24 0.30
CA ILE A 46 1.48 -13.61 0.20
C ILE A 46 2.86 -13.67 0.83
N PHE A 47 3.09 -14.65 1.70
CA PHE A 47 4.43 -15.09 2.08
C PHE A 47 4.73 -16.41 1.39
N LEU A 48 5.59 -16.39 0.38
CA LEU A 48 6.11 -17.60 -0.26
C LEU A 48 7.39 -18.02 0.44
N ILE A 49 7.37 -19.16 1.12
CA ILE A 49 8.54 -19.76 1.77
C ILE A 49 9.01 -20.93 0.91
N THR A 50 10.28 -20.93 0.49
CA THR A 50 10.86 -22.01 -0.32
C THR A 50 12.33 -22.23 0.05
N ASP A 51 12.77 -23.48 0.04
CA ASP A 51 14.16 -23.91 0.24
C ASP A 51 14.84 -24.35 -1.07
N GLY A 52 14.09 -24.39 -2.17
CA GLY A 52 14.54 -24.93 -3.45
C GLY A 52 14.04 -24.15 -4.67
N GLN A 53 14.62 -24.48 -5.82
CA GLN A 53 14.19 -24.00 -7.14
C GLN A 53 12.88 -24.67 -7.57
N SER A 54 12.01 -23.91 -8.26
CA SER A 54 10.83 -24.50 -8.87
C SER A 54 11.17 -25.56 -9.93
N ASN A 55 10.51 -26.71 -9.85
CA ASN A 55 10.71 -27.85 -10.75
C ASN A 55 9.38 -28.44 -11.26
N GLY A 56 8.33 -27.61 -11.25
CA GLY A 56 7.04 -27.89 -11.89
C GLY A 56 7.00 -27.47 -13.36
N GLN A 57 5.96 -27.89 -14.09
CA GLN A 57 5.77 -27.49 -15.48
C GLN A 57 5.35 -26.01 -15.61
N LEU A 58 4.57 -25.51 -14.64
CA LEU A 58 4.11 -24.13 -14.66
C LEU A 58 5.21 -23.19 -14.15
N GLN A 59 5.57 -22.21 -14.97
CA GLN A 59 6.59 -21.22 -14.61
C GLN A 59 6.06 -20.27 -13.51
N PRO A 60 6.81 -20.02 -12.43
CA PRO A 60 6.30 -19.24 -11.30
C PRO A 60 6.25 -17.73 -11.55
N ILE A 61 7.20 -17.17 -12.31
CA ILE A 61 7.30 -15.72 -12.54
C ILE A 61 6.03 -15.15 -13.20
N PRO A 62 5.47 -15.75 -14.28
CA PRO A 62 4.20 -15.28 -14.85
C PRO A 62 3.01 -15.36 -13.88
N GLN A 63 2.95 -16.39 -13.02
CA GLN A 63 1.87 -16.52 -12.04
C GLN A 63 1.96 -15.45 -10.95
N ALA A 64 3.19 -15.16 -10.48
CA ALA A 64 3.44 -14.05 -9.57
C ALA A 64 3.06 -12.71 -10.19
N ALA A 65 3.30 -12.50 -11.49
CA ALA A 65 2.91 -11.27 -12.18
C ALA A 65 1.39 -11.05 -12.17
N ILE A 66 0.58 -12.09 -12.39
CA ILE A 66 -0.89 -12.00 -12.31
C ILE A 66 -1.33 -11.57 -10.91
N LEU A 67 -0.80 -12.20 -9.86
CA LEU A 67 -1.11 -11.84 -8.48
C LEU A 67 -0.72 -10.38 -8.15
N LYS A 68 0.48 -9.97 -8.57
CA LYS A 68 0.95 -8.58 -8.39
C LYS A 68 0.08 -7.57 -9.13
N GLN A 69 -0.38 -7.88 -10.35
CA GLN A 69 -1.31 -7.03 -11.11
C GLN A 69 -2.66 -6.87 -10.41
N ARG A 70 -3.08 -7.85 -9.61
CA ARG A 70 -4.29 -7.77 -8.76
C ARG A 70 -4.08 -6.93 -7.48
N GLY A 71 -2.90 -6.37 -7.27
CA GLY A 71 -2.56 -5.62 -6.06
C GLY A 71 -2.17 -6.49 -4.86
N ILE A 72 -1.93 -7.79 -5.07
CA ILE A 72 -1.47 -8.70 -4.02
C ILE A 72 0.04 -8.54 -3.87
N HIS A 73 0.49 -8.18 -2.68
CA HIS A 73 1.89 -8.01 -2.37
C HIS A 73 2.54 -9.35 -2.01
N ILE A 74 3.63 -9.71 -2.69
CA ILE A 74 4.31 -10.99 -2.48
C ILE A 74 5.65 -10.76 -1.79
N PHE A 75 5.79 -11.30 -0.59
CA PHE A 75 7.06 -11.49 0.09
C PHE A 75 7.58 -12.91 -0.20
N THR A 76 8.89 -13.04 -0.40
CA THR A 76 9.54 -14.35 -0.57
C THR A 76 10.56 -14.58 0.53
N VAL A 77 10.59 -15.80 1.06
CA VAL A 77 11.52 -16.26 2.08
C VAL A 77 12.33 -17.42 1.51
N GLY A 78 13.62 -17.20 1.33
CA GLY A 78 14.54 -18.23 0.85
C GLY A 78 15.21 -18.93 2.02
N VAL A 79 15.06 -20.25 2.11
CA VAL A 79 15.64 -21.05 3.20
C VAL A 79 16.88 -21.79 2.69
N GLY A 80 18.01 -21.57 3.35
CA GLY A 80 19.28 -22.19 2.98
C GLY A 80 19.78 -21.73 1.61
N ASN A 81 20.55 -22.60 0.94
CA ASN A 81 21.28 -22.27 -0.28
C ASN A 81 20.71 -22.92 -1.55
N GLY A 82 19.63 -23.70 -1.44
CA GLY A 82 19.01 -24.41 -2.57
C GLY A 82 18.11 -23.56 -3.46
N VAL A 83 17.87 -22.31 -3.07
CA VAL A 83 16.95 -21.40 -3.76
C VAL A 83 17.57 -20.78 -5.02
N ALA A 84 16.78 -20.71 -6.09
CA ALA A 84 17.15 -19.93 -7.27
C ALA A 84 16.88 -18.44 -7.00
N LEU A 85 17.90 -17.67 -6.66
CA LEU A 85 17.76 -16.25 -6.29
C LEU A 85 17.01 -15.42 -7.35
N ASN A 86 17.31 -15.63 -8.63
CA ASN A 86 16.62 -14.94 -9.73
C ASN A 86 15.11 -15.23 -9.74
N GLU A 87 14.71 -16.45 -9.39
CA GLU A 87 13.30 -16.84 -9.33
C GLU A 87 12.59 -16.13 -8.16
N VAL A 88 13.11 -16.23 -6.94
CA VAL A 88 12.47 -15.63 -5.76
C VAL A 88 12.46 -14.10 -5.83
N HIS A 89 13.53 -13.48 -6.32
CA HIS A 89 13.59 -12.04 -6.54
C HIS A 89 12.56 -11.57 -7.59
N ALA A 90 12.35 -12.33 -8.66
CA ALA A 90 11.35 -11.99 -9.68
C ALA A 90 9.90 -12.25 -9.22
N ILE A 91 9.70 -13.24 -8.35
CA ILE A 91 8.38 -13.55 -7.77
C ILE A 91 7.93 -12.44 -6.82
N CYS A 92 8.81 -12.00 -5.90
CA CYS A 92 8.43 -10.97 -4.93
C CYS A 92 8.01 -9.65 -5.60
N THR A 93 7.23 -8.84 -4.88
CA THR A 93 6.96 -7.47 -5.32
C THR A 93 8.26 -6.67 -5.30
N GLN A 94 8.52 -5.87 -6.34
CA GLN A 94 9.73 -5.06 -6.37
C GLN A 94 9.65 -3.87 -5.39
N PRO A 95 10.78 -3.43 -4.82
CA PRO A 95 12.13 -3.97 -5.01
C PRO A 95 12.39 -5.24 -4.18
N TRP A 96 13.16 -6.19 -4.73
CA TRP A 96 13.51 -7.43 -4.03
C TRP A 96 14.30 -7.18 -2.73
N SER A 97 15.09 -6.11 -2.66
CA SER A 97 15.83 -5.72 -1.45
C SER A 97 14.94 -5.49 -0.23
N GLU A 98 13.66 -5.17 -0.45
CA GLU A 98 12.68 -4.98 0.62
C GLU A 98 11.78 -6.20 0.83
N ASN A 99 11.59 -7.05 -0.19
CA ASN A 99 10.54 -8.07 -0.19
C ASN A 99 11.08 -9.52 -0.24
N TYR A 100 12.39 -9.69 -0.40
CA TYR A 100 13.08 -10.96 -0.22
C TYR A 100 13.76 -11.04 1.15
N LEU A 101 13.57 -12.18 1.82
CA LEU A 101 14.06 -12.43 3.16
C LEU A 101 14.84 -13.76 3.19
N PRO A 102 16.18 -13.72 3.12
CA PRO A 102 16.98 -14.93 3.24
C PRO A 102 17.08 -15.38 4.70
N ILE A 103 16.98 -16.69 4.94
CA ILE A 103 17.25 -17.34 6.22
C ILE A 103 18.09 -18.59 6.00
N THR A 104 18.98 -18.93 6.94
CA THR A 104 19.86 -20.10 6.83
C THR A 104 19.10 -21.41 7.03
N ASN A 105 18.14 -21.42 7.96
CA ASN A 105 17.31 -22.56 8.32
C ASN A 105 15.98 -22.06 8.91
N TYR A 106 15.04 -22.98 9.16
CA TYR A 106 13.71 -22.64 9.65
C TYR A 106 13.69 -21.97 11.03
N ALA A 107 14.69 -22.18 11.89
CA ALA A 107 14.78 -21.45 13.17
C ALA A 107 15.02 -19.94 12.95
N GLY A 108 15.60 -19.56 11.81
CA GLY A 108 15.74 -18.16 11.40
C GLY A 108 14.41 -17.44 11.13
N LEU A 109 13.29 -18.16 10.96
CA LEU A 109 11.98 -17.53 10.79
C LEU A 109 11.60 -16.71 12.02
N GLU A 110 11.88 -17.19 13.23
CA GLU A 110 11.57 -16.48 14.48
C GLU A 110 12.25 -15.11 14.53
N GLN A 111 13.50 -15.04 14.08
CA GLN A 111 14.28 -13.80 14.02
C GLN A 111 13.75 -12.82 12.97
N LYS A 112 12.96 -13.30 12.00
CA LYS A 112 12.35 -12.49 10.94
C LYS A 112 10.87 -12.17 11.22
N LEU A 113 10.24 -12.77 12.24
CA LEU A 113 8.82 -12.56 12.58
C LEU A 113 8.47 -11.09 12.79
N SER A 114 9.29 -10.35 13.54
CA SER A 114 9.08 -8.91 13.75
C SER A 114 9.13 -8.12 12.43
N GLN A 115 10.04 -8.50 11.53
CA GLN A 115 10.16 -7.90 10.20
C GLN A 115 8.99 -8.27 9.29
N PHE A 116 8.51 -9.52 9.33
CA PHE A 116 7.33 -9.97 8.59
C PHE A 116 6.07 -9.22 9.04
N MET A 117 5.84 -9.16 10.36
CA MET A 117 4.70 -8.48 10.95
C MET A 117 4.74 -6.98 10.65
N SER A 118 5.89 -6.32 10.84
CA SER A 118 5.99 -4.89 10.59
C SER A 118 5.77 -4.55 9.11
N LYS A 119 6.37 -5.32 8.19
CA LYS A 119 6.22 -5.08 6.75
C LYS A 119 4.80 -5.34 6.25
N SER A 120 4.17 -6.44 6.66
CA SER A 120 2.81 -6.78 6.21
C SER A 120 1.73 -5.90 6.84
N CYS A 121 1.84 -5.55 8.13
CA CYS A 121 0.89 -4.66 8.79
C CYS A 121 0.97 -3.23 8.28
N ALA A 122 2.15 -2.81 7.82
CA ALA A 122 2.37 -1.49 7.25
C ALA A 122 2.32 -1.47 5.72
N GLU A 123 1.82 -2.55 5.10
CA GLU A 123 1.65 -2.64 3.65
C GLU A 123 0.58 -1.64 3.17
N PRO A 124 0.89 -0.74 2.23
CA PRO A 124 -0.10 0.14 1.65
C PRO A 124 -1.18 -0.64 0.89
N ILE A 125 -2.43 -0.21 1.04
CA ILE A 125 -3.56 -0.74 0.28
C ILE A 125 -3.45 -0.24 -1.16
N SER A 126 -3.48 -1.16 -2.12
CA SER A 126 -3.46 -0.79 -3.53
C SER A 126 -4.80 -0.18 -3.94
N VAL A 127 -4.77 1.04 -4.46
CA VAL A 127 -5.92 1.77 -4.99
C VAL A 127 -5.79 1.81 -6.49
N ILE A 128 -6.84 1.37 -7.19
CA ILE A 128 -6.91 1.41 -8.64
C ILE A 128 -7.73 2.63 -9.08
N GLU A 129 -7.47 3.10 -10.30
CA GLU A 129 -8.20 4.21 -10.90
C GLU A 129 -9.73 3.98 -10.92
N ASN A 130 -10.50 5.05 -10.70
CA ASN A 130 -11.97 5.02 -10.65
C ASN A 130 -12.55 4.09 -9.55
N SER A 131 -11.75 3.71 -8.56
CA SER A 131 -12.22 3.01 -7.36
C SER A 131 -12.25 3.94 -6.15
N THR A 132 -13.10 3.60 -5.19
CA THR A 132 -13.13 4.23 -3.87
C THR A 132 -12.75 3.19 -2.84
N VAL A 133 -11.81 3.52 -1.95
CA VAL A 133 -11.42 2.65 -0.85
C VAL A 133 -11.82 3.30 0.45
N THR A 134 -12.48 2.52 1.29
CA THR A 134 -12.84 2.93 2.64
C THR A 134 -11.65 2.78 3.57
N GLY A 135 -11.42 3.80 4.38
CA GLY A 135 -10.42 3.78 5.44
C GLY A 135 -11.04 4.06 6.79
N GLU A 136 -10.54 3.33 7.79
CA GLU A 136 -10.77 3.61 9.19
C GLU A 136 -9.43 3.67 9.92
N CYS A 137 -9.24 4.68 10.76
CA CYS A 137 -8.10 4.74 11.67
C CYS A 137 -8.46 5.41 12.99
N ALA A 138 -7.85 4.92 14.06
CA ALA A 138 -7.89 5.54 15.38
C ALA A 138 -6.97 6.77 15.45
N LYS A 139 -7.09 7.52 16.54
CA LYS A 139 -6.22 8.67 16.84
C LYS A 139 -4.74 8.30 16.79
N ASP A 140 -3.96 9.14 16.11
CA ASP A 140 -2.51 8.99 15.90
C ASP A 140 -2.08 7.68 15.19
N LYS A 141 -3.04 6.93 14.62
CA LYS A 141 -2.79 5.78 13.78
C LYS A 141 -2.92 6.14 12.31
N TYR A 142 -2.24 5.37 11.49
CA TYR A 142 -2.14 5.61 10.06
C TYR A 142 -2.78 4.49 9.26
N LYS A 143 -3.34 4.86 8.11
CA LYS A 143 -3.60 3.96 6.99
C LYS A 143 -2.76 4.43 5.79
N TYR A 144 -2.17 3.47 5.08
CA TYR A 144 -1.33 3.74 3.91
C TYR A 144 -2.00 3.20 2.65
N PHE A 145 -1.86 3.94 1.57
CA PHE A 145 -2.41 3.62 0.27
C PHE A 145 -1.33 3.77 -0.80
N LYS A 146 -1.34 2.87 -1.79
CA LYS A 146 -0.49 2.93 -2.98
C LYS A 146 -1.41 3.09 -4.18
N ILE A 147 -1.32 4.23 -4.85
CA ILE A 147 -2.12 4.55 -6.02
C ILE A 147 -1.27 4.26 -7.25
N SER A 148 -1.79 3.46 -8.18
CA SER A 148 -1.14 3.20 -9.47
C SER A 148 -1.50 4.30 -10.47
N ILE A 149 -0.50 5.00 -10.98
CA ILE A 149 -0.65 6.10 -11.93
C ILE A 149 -0.46 5.52 -13.34
N LYS A 150 -1.56 5.37 -14.08
CA LYS A 150 -1.55 4.73 -15.41
C LYS A 150 -1.54 5.72 -16.58
N VAL A 151 -1.70 7.02 -16.35
CA VAL A 151 -2.03 7.97 -17.40
C VAL A 151 -0.97 9.08 -17.59
N VAL A 152 -1.12 9.82 -18.69
CA VAL A 152 -0.12 10.69 -19.35
C VAL A 152 -0.13 12.14 -18.81
N GLY A 153 -0.83 12.41 -17.70
CA GLY A 153 -0.90 13.74 -17.07
C GLY A 153 0.33 14.08 -16.22
N ASN A 154 0.55 15.39 -15.97
CA ASN A 154 1.54 15.87 -15.00
C ASN A 154 0.94 16.19 -13.62
N LYS A 155 -0.39 16.06 -13.47
CA LYS A 155 -1.11 16.34 -12.22
C LYS A 155 -2.06 15.21 -11.89
N ILE A 156 -2.16 14.93 -10.60
CA ILE A 156 -2.94 13.84 -10.01
C ILE A 156 -3.93 14.45 -9.02
N LEU A 157 -5.18 13.98 -9.03
CA LEU A 157 -6.19 14.37 -8.05
C LEU A 157 -6.42 13.23 -7.05
N ILE A 158 -6.14 13.50 -5.78
CA ILE A 158 -6.45 12.57 -4.67
C ILE A 158 -7.52 13.22 -3.82
N THR A 159 -8.68 12.58 -3.74
CA THR A 159 -9.80 13.08 -2.95
C THR A 159 -10.02 12.18 -1.74
N VAL A 160 -10.12 12.79 -0.57
CA VAL A 160 -10.49 12.11 0.67
C VAL A 160 -11.76 12.75 1.21
N LYS A 161 -12.86 12.00 1.17
CA LYS A 161 -14.12 12.39 1.79
C LYS A 161 -14.20 11.85 3.20
N ILE A 162 -14.49 12.70 4.15
CA ILE A 162 -14.51 12.37 5.57
C ILE A 162 -15.96 12.11 5.95
N SER A 163 -16.24 10.87 6.38
CA SER A 163 -17.57 10.49 6.85
C SER A 163 -17.71 10.64 8.36
N ASN A 164 -16.59 10.57 9.10
CA ASN A 164 -16.54 10.78 10.54
C ASN A 164 -15.11 11.14 11.00
N GLY A 165 -15.01 12.01 12.01
CA GLY A 165 -13.75 12.40 12.62
C GLY A 165 -12.94 13.40 11.79
N LYS A 166 -11.63 13.44 12.02
CA LYS A 166 -10.69 14.34 11.34
C LYS A 166 -9.44 13.59 10.97
N VAL A 167 -8.91 13.85 9.77
CA VAL A 167 -7.69 13.21 9.32
C VAL A 167 -6.63 14.22 8.94
N LYS A 168 -5.40 13.73 8.84
CA LYS A 168 -4.27 14.46 8.29
C LYS A 168 -3.67 13.64 7.15
N LEU A 169 -3.56 14.26 5.99
CA LEU A 169 -3.08 13.61 4.77
C LEU A 169 -1.60 13.88 4.55
N PHE A 170 -0.94 12.89 3.97
CA PHE A 170 0.46 12.91 3.56
C PHE A 170 0.59 12.18 2.23
N TYR A 171 1.54 12.58 1.39
CA TYR A 171 1.88 11.82 0.20
C TYR A 171 3.40 11.72 -0.01
N SER A 172 3.82 10.76 -0.81
CA SER A 172 5.20 10.65 -1.28
C SER A 172 5.30 9.78 -2.53
N PHE A 173 6.25 10.09 -3.40
CA PHE A 173 6.60 9.24 -4.53
C PHE A 173 7.69 8.21 -4.19
N ASN A 174 8.34 8.37 -3.03
CA ASN A 174 9.50 7.57 -2.63
C ASN A 174 9.30 6.88 -1.29
N ALA A 175 8.64 7.55 -0.32
CA ALA A 175 8.36 6.98 0.98
C ALA A 175 7.07 6.16 0.91
N ARG A 176 7.21 4.84 1.02
CA ARG A 176 6.10 3.88 0.97
C ARG A 176 4.99 4.16 1.99
N ASN A 177 5.40 4.61 3.18
CA ASN A 177 4.53 4.89 4.31
C ASN A 177 4.76 6.35 4.75
N PRO A 178 4.26 7.35 4.00
CA PRO A 178 4.49 8.75 4.34
C PRO A 178 3.75 9.10 5.64
N LYS A 179 4.46 9.73 6.58
CA LYS A 179 3.95 10.09 7.91
C LYS A 179 4.29 11.53 8.27
N ASP A 180 3.76 11.99 9.39
CA ASP A 180 4.14 13.24 10.02
C ASP A 180 5.65 13.26 10.33
N PRO A 181 6.39 14.31 9.92
CA PRO A 181 7.77 14.51 10.34
C PRO A 181 7.99 14.42 11.85
N THR A 182 7.00 14.79 12.66
CA THR A 182 7.09 14.72 14.12
C THR A 182 6.98 13.29 14.65
N ASP A 183 6.45 12.36 13.85
CA ASP A 183 6.21 10.96 14.22
C ASP A 183 7.32 10.04 13.70
N PHE A 184 8.41 10.59 13.13
CA PHE A 184 9.60 9.80 12.89
C PHE A 184 10.18 9.35 14.23
N GLU A 185 9.94 8.09 14.59
CA GLU A 185 10.75 7.42 15.61
C GLU A 185 12.21 7.55 15.16
N TYR A 186 13.02 8.21 15.99
CA TYR A 186 14.46 8.29 15.82
C TYR A 186 15.01 6.87 16.03
N SER A 187 14.90 6.04 15.00
CA SER A 187 15.43 4.69 14.98
C SER A 187 16.93 4.77 14.74
N ASP A 188 17.71 4.12 15.62
CA ASP A 188 19.18 4.13 15.66
C ASP A 188 19.87 3.51 14.42
N ASP A 189 19.13 3.09 13.39
CA ASP A 189 19.69 2.52 12.16
C ASP A 189 19.70 3.56 11.01
N LYS A 190 20.61 4.53 11.12
CA LYS A 190 20.74 5.66 10.17
C LYS A 190 21.45 5.27 8.84
N PRO A 191 21.01 5.80 7.69
CA PRO A 191 21.91 6.45 6.74
C PRO A 191 22.27 7.87 7.23
N LYS A 192 23.53 8.25 7.00
CA LYS A 192 24.15 9.49 7.51
C LYS A 192 23.44 10.78 7.02
N THR A 193 23.51 11.77 7.91
CA THR A 193 22.98 13.14 7.98
C THR A 193 22.82 13.94 6.68
N LEU A 194 21.81 14.83 6.67
CA LEU A 194 22.03 16.24 6.33
C LEU A 194 21.24 17.17 7.26
N THR A 195 21.92 18.24 7.67
CA THR A 195 21.63 19.23 8.72
C THR A 195 20.37 20.08 8.55
N THR A 196 19.78 20.43 9.70
CA THR A 196 18.77 21.46 10.05
C THR A 196 18.33 22.47 8.99
N PHE A 197 17.02 22.75 8.93
CA PHE A 197 16.52 24.13 8.80
C PHE A 197 15.25 24.36 9.64
N THR A 198 15.27 25.50 10.35
CA THR A 198 14.20 26.11 11.12
C THR A 198 13.01 26.50 10.25
N SER A 199 11.83 26.59 10.87
CA SER A 199 10.57 27.09 10.30
C SER A 199 10.73 28.35 9.45
N LEU A 200 9.94 28.49 8.39
CA LEU A 200 9.11 29.67 8.08
C LEU A 200 8.23 29.40 6.85
N ILE A 201 7.12 30.14 6.79
CA ILE A 201 6.00 30.02 5.87
C ILE A 201 6.29 30.83 4.57
N TRP A 202 5.70 30.37 3.45
CA TRP A 202 5.25 31.08 2.24
C TRP A 202 5.84 30.63 0.90
N ALA A 203 4.97 30.74 -0.10
CA ALA A 203 5.01 30.19 -1.44
C ALA A 203 5.91 30.97 -2.44
N THR A 204 5.98 30.41 -3.65
CA THR A 204 6.24 31.01 -4.98
C THR A 204 7.61 30.78 -5.65
N HIS A 205 7.50 30.19 -6.84
CA HIS A 205 8.33 30.17 -8.07
C HIS A 205 9.88 30.14 -8.08
N SER A 206 10.35 29.24 -8.96
CA SER A 206 11.59 29.22 -9.76
C SER A 206 12.94 29.11 -9.05
N PHE A 207 13.63 27.99 -9.32
CA PHE A 207 15.09 27.96 -9.34
C PHE A 207 15.62 27.17 -10.55
N ASN A 208 16.25 27.90 -11.47
CA ASN A 208 17.36 27.42 -12.28
C ASN A 208 18.56 27.16 -11.36
N GLY A 209 19.21 26.00 -11.48
CA GLY A 209 20.45 25.72 -10.77
C GLY A 209 20.78 24.22 -10.71
N ILE A 210 21.82 23.83 -11.44
CA ILE A 210 22.33 22.46 -11.55
C ILE A 210 23.10 22.10 -10.27
N GLY A 211 22.69 21.01 -9.59
CA GLY A 211 23.44 20.41 -8.49
C GLY A 211 22.63 19.34 -7.74
N ALA A 212 23.08 18.08 -7.81
CA ALA A 212 22.63 16.90 -7.05
C ALA A 212 21.10 16.74 -6.83
N ARG A 213 20.43 16.01 -7.73
CA ARG A 213 19.02 15.59 -7.59
C ARG A 213 18.84 14.53 -6.49
N GLY A 214 18.97 14.93 -5.24
CA GLY A 214 18.31 14.26 -4.12
C GLY A 214 16.87 14.74 -4.05
N PHE A 215 15.93 13.97 -4.61
CA PHE A 215 14.50 14.27 -4.50
C PHE A 215 14.09 14.21 -3.03
N LYS A 216 13.96 15.37 -2.37
CA LYS A 216 13.34 15.45 -1.04
C LYS A 216 11.86 15.04 -1.18
N PRO A 217 11.33 14.19 -0.29
CA PRO A 217 9.90 13.86 -0.32
C PRO A 217 9.09 15.14 -0.07
N LYS A 218 8.28 15.53 -1.06
CA LYS A 218 7.31 16.62 -0.92
C LYS A 218 6.19 16.10 -0.01
N GLN A 219 6.20 16.52 1.25
CA GLN A 219 5.20 16.15 2.24
C GLN A 219 4.33 17.38 2.51
N ASP A 220 3.17 17.47 1.86
CA ASP A 220 2.22 18.52 2.21
C ASP A 220 1.34 18.03 3.35
N ILE A 221 1.32 18.80 4.43
CA ILE A 221 0.52 18.54 5.63
C ILE A 221 -0.80 19.29 5.46
N ILE A 222 -1.92 18.56 5.35
CA ILE A 222 -3.25 19.17 5.34
C ILE A 222 -4.04 18.65 6.54
N ARG A 223 -4.48 19.57 7.39
CA ARG A 223 -5.33 19.33 8.56
C ARG A 223 -6.77 19.67 8.18
N THR A 224 -7.72 18.78 8.44
CA THR A 224 -9.06 18.90 7.86
C THR A 224 -10.11 19.12 8.95
N ASN A 225 -10.96 20.13 8.78
CA ASN A 225 -12.22 20.31 9.51
C ASN A 225 -13.43 20.24 8.54
N GLU A 226 -13.19 19.96 7.27
CA GLU A 226 -14.16 19.98 6.18
C GLU A 226 -14.49 18.54 5.76
N ASP A 227 -15.71 18.31 5.27
CA ASP A 227 -16.24 16.98 4.89
C ASP A 227 -15.51 16.35 3.69
N GLU A 228 -14.71 17.14 2.97
CA GLU A 228 -14.01 16.70 1.77
C GLU A 228 -12.72 17.48 1.55
N VAL A 229 -11.64 16.77 1.21
CA VAL A 229 -10.32 17.34 0.93
C VAL A 229 -9.81 16.79 -0.38
N THR A 230 -9.38 17.69 -1.26
CA THR A 230 -8.84 17.35 -2.57
C THR A 230 -7.41 17.84 -2.69
N LEU A 231 -6.50 16.91 -3.00
CA LEU A 231 -5.07 17.16 -3.21
C LEU A 231 -4.78 17.16 -4.71
N VAL A 232 -4.21 18.26 -5.20
CA VAL A 232 -3.61 18.32 -6.53
C VAL A 232 -2.12 18.07 -6.37
N VAL A 233 -1.64 16.94 -6.88
CA VAL A 233 -0.23 16.53 -6.76
C VAL A 233 0.45 16.60 -8.12
N ASP A 234 1.56 17.34 -8.20
CA ASP A 234 2.39 17.36 -9.40
C ASP A 234 3.20 16.06 -9.50
N LYS A 235 3.03 15.34 -10.62
CA LYS A 235 3.79 14.13 -10.95
C LYS A 235 5.24 14.53 -11.30
N PRO A 236 6.26 13.93 -10.64
CA PRO A 236 7.64 14.38 -10.78
C PRO A 236 8.29 13.99 -12.12
N SER A 237 7.82 12.92 -12.77
CA SER A 237 8.26 12.50 -14.11
C SER A 237 7.24 11.60 -14.80
N ASN A 238 7.34 11.47 -16.12
CA ASN A 238 6.49 10.55 -16.90
C ASN A 238 6.66 9.07 -16.48
N ASP A 239 7.84 8.70 -15.97
CA ASP A 239 8.13 7.33 -15.51
C ASP A 239 7.64 7.04 -14.08
N THR A 240 7.03 8.03 -13.41
CA THR A 240 6.45 7.82 -12.08
C THR A 240 5.22 6.91 -12.17
N GLU A 241 5.34 5.68 -11.67
CA GLU A 241 4.28 4.67 -11.72
C GLU A 241 3.32 4.70 -10.52
N PHE A 242 3.76 5.24 -9.38
CA PHE A 242 2.98 5.18 -8.13
C PHE A 242 3.12 6.45 -7.29
N VAL A 243 2.07 6.77 -6.53
CA VAL A 243 2.13 7.70 -5.40
C VAL A 243 1.62 6.98 -4.15
N TYR A 244 2.33 7.16 -3.04
CA TYR A 244 1.94 6.67 -1.73
C TYR A 244 1.21 7.76 -0.96
N VAL A 245 0.15 7.39 -0.26
CA VAL A 245 -0.67 8.29 0.56
C VAL A 245 -0.74 7.73 1.97
N GLY A 246 -0.58 8.61 2.96
CA GLY A 246 -0.74 8.32 4.37
C GLY A 246 -1.91 9.13 4.92
N VAL A 247 -2.78 8.48 5.69
CA VAL A 247 -3.91 9.11 6.35
C VAL A 247 -3.80 8.87 7.85
N LYS A 248 -3.50 9.92 8.62
CA LYS A 248 -3.43 9.89 10.08
C LYS A 248 -4.77 10.29 10.68
N GLY A 249 -5.29 9.50 11.61
CA GLY A 249 -6.47 9.87 12.40
C GLY A 249 -6.14 10.93 13.46
N LEU A 250 -6.97 11.95 13.60
CA LEU A 250 -6.81 13.00 14.62
C LEU A 250 -7.81 12.86 15.77
N ASP A 251 -8.99 12.30 15.50
CA ASP A 251 -9.99 11.97 16.52
C ASP A 251 -9.93 10.49 16.90
N GLU A 252 -10.65 10.08 17.93
CA GLU A 252 -10.64 8.68 18.43
C GLU A 252 -11.07 7.66 17.37
N GLN A 253 -12.03 8.03 16.51
CA GLN A 253 -12.51 7.23 15.40
C GLN A 253 -12.63 8.11 14.16
N ASN A 254 -11.96 7.72 13.08
CA ASN A 254 -11.98 8.46 11.83
C ASN A 254 -12.37 7.50 10.71
N MET A 255 -13.42 7.85 9.96
CA MET A 255 -13.85 7.11 8.78
C MET A 255 -13.82 8.02 7.56
N PHE A 256 -13.28 7.50 6.47
CA PHE A 256 -13.12 8.26 5.24
C PHE A 256 -13.20 7.35 4.01
N LEU A 257 -13.46 7.97 2.87
CA LEU A 257 -13.37 7.38 1.55
C LEU A 257 -12.22 8.05 0.81
N LEU A 258 -11.29 7.25 0.31
CA LEU A 258 -10.22 7.70 -0.56
C LEU A 258 -10.55 7.34 -2.00
N ALA A 259 -10.55 8.34 -2.87
CA ALA A 259 -10.73 8.21 -4.30
C ALA A 259 -9.54 8.84 -5.03
N PHE A 260 -9.26 8.32 -6.22
CA PHE A 260 -8.23 8.84 -7.11
C PHE A 260 -8.83 9.01 -8.51
N ASP A 261 -8.54 10.16 -9.11
CA ASP A 261 -8.86 10.49 -10.49
C ASP A 261 -7.62 11.05 -11.19
N ASP A 262 -7.36 10.57 -12.40
CA ASP A 262 -6.29 11.08 -13.23
C ASP A 262 -6.84 12.21 -14.11
N CYS A 263 -6.25 13.39 -13.97
CA CYS A 263 -6.53 14.49 -14.88
C CYS A 263 -5.74 14.30 -16.18
N ALA A 264 -6.16 13.37 -17.03
CA ALA A 264 -5.54 13.17 -18.33
C ALA A 264 -6.52 13.46 -19.48
N ASN A 265 -6.14 14.46 -20.30
CA ASN A 265 -6.61 14.73 -21.67
C ASN A 265 -7.89 15.52 -21.93
N ASP A 266 -8.22 16.52 -21.13
CA ASP A 266 -9.03 17.62 -21.64
C ASP A 266 -8.46 18.96 -21.15
N ASN A 267 -8.70 20.05 -21.85
CA ASN A 267 -8.39 21.43 -21.43
C ASN A 267 -9.17 21.86 -20.15
N VAL A 268 -9.43 20.92 -19.25
CA VAL A 268 -10.21 21.05 -18.03
C VAL A 268 -9.24 21.34 -16.90
N ASP A 269 -9.44 22.51 -16.31
CA ASP A 269 -8.78 22.90 -15.07
C ASP A 269 -9.20 21.91 -13.96
N CYS A 270 -8.25 21.11 -13.45
CA CYS A 270 -8.47 20.18 -12.34
C CYS A 270 -9.06 20.83 -11.09
N THR A 271 -8.97 22.15 -10.94
CA THR A 271 -9.58 22.88 -9.82
C THR A 271 -11.10 23.07 -9.97
N THR A 272 -11.65 22.81 -11.16
CA THR A 272 -13.06 23.02 -11.51
C THR A 272 -13.86 21.73 -11.72
N LYS A 273 -13.20 20.56 -11.70
CA LYS A 273 -13.86 19.25 -11.83
C LYS A 273 -14.76 19.02 -10.61
N SER A 274 -16.08 19.18 -10.82
CA SER A 274 -17.09 18.87 -9.79
C SER A 274 -17.17 17.37 -9.56
N ILE A 275 -17.14 17.02 -8.27
CA ILE A 275 -17.14 15.70 -7.64
C ILE A 275 -18.30 14.79 -8.13
N SER A 276 -19.36 15.35 -8.71
CA SER A 276 -20.53 14.60 -9.20
C SER A 276 -20.28 13.83 -10.50
N SER A 277 -19.23 14.17 -11.25
CA SER A 277 -18.96 13.60 -12.59
C SER A 277 -17.97 12.44 -12.60
N VAL A 278 -17.19 12.26 -11.52
CA VAL A 278 -15.95 11.47 -11.57
C VAL A 278 -16.12 10.05 -11.02
N ILE A 279 -16.88 9.86 -9.94
CA ILE A 279 -17.20 8.51 -9.43
C ILE A 279 -18.61 8.58 -8.87
N LYS A 280 -19.48 7.65 -9.27
CA LYS A 280 -20.70 7.36 -8.49
C LYS A 280 -20.22 6.89 -7.13
N PHE A 281 -20.03 7.81 -6.19
CA PHE A 281 -19.95 7.48 -4.78
C PHE A 281 -21.21 6.67 -4.50
N ASN A 282 -21.04 5.36 -4.39
CA ASN A 282 -22.16 4.48 -4.23
C ASN A 282 -22.69 4.81 -2.83
N LEU A 283 -23.73 5.64 -2.74
CA LEU A 283 -24.34 6.05 -1.46
C LEU A 283 -24.67 4.81 -0.61
N ILE A 284 -24.91 3.67 -1.27
CA ILE A 284 -25.08 2.35 -0.66
C ILE A 284 -23.87 1.95 0.21
N GLY A 285 -22.63 2.19 -0.24
CA GLY A 285 -21.42 1.89 0.54
C GLY A 285 -21.32 2.73 1.81
N ILE A 286 -21.62 4.02 1.73
CA ILE A 286 -21.66 4.93 2.90
C ILE A 286 -22.77 4.51 3.87
N ILE A 287 -23.96 4.19 3.35
CA ILE A 287 -25.11 3.74 4.17
C ILE A 287 -24.80 2.41 4.86
N ILE A 288 -24.19 1.45 4.14
CA ILE A 288 -23.75 0.17 4.71
C ILE A 288 -22.66 0.40 5.77
N LEU A 289 -21.74 1.34 5.58
CA LEU A 289 -20.68 1.67 6.55
C LEU A 289 -21.23 2.28 7.84
N VAL A 290 -22.18 3.22 7.72
CA VAL A 290 -22.90 3.77 8.87
C VAL A 290 -23.66 2.64 9.56
N LEU A 291 -24.32 1.74 8.83
CA LEU A 291 -25.03 0.58 9.40
C LEU A 291 -24.11 -0.45 10.07
N ILE A 292 -22.95 -0.79 9.50
CA ILE A 292 -21.99 -1.75 10.08
C ILE A 292 -21.37 -1.18 11.35
N SER A 293 -20.96 0.10 11.34
CA SER A 293 -20.44 0.77 12.53
C SER A 293 -21.51 0.91 13.62
N PHE A 294 -22.77 1.16 13.24
CA PHE A 294 -23.91 1.20 14.18
C PHE A 294 -24.27 -0.18 14.74
N LEU A 295 -24.27 -1.23 13.91
CA LEU A 295 -24.50 -2.62 14.33
C LEU A 295 -23.38 -3.16 15.21
N SER A 296 -22.12 -2.83 14.90
CA SER A 296 -20.97 -3.20 15.73
C SER A 296 -20.96 -2.48 17.09
N ARG A 297 -21.64 -1.32 17.21
CA ARG A 297 -21.90 -0.63 18.49
C ARG A 297 -23.10 -1.19 19.26
N MET A 298 -24.02 -1.89 18.60
CA MET A 298 -25.18 -2.53 19.23
C MET A 298 -24.87 -3.95 19.73
N LEU A 299 -23.81 -4.57 19.21
CA LEU A 299 -23.40 -5.95 19.53
C LEU A 299 -22.23 -6.04 20.54
N ASN A 300 -21.70 -4.90 21.00
CA ASN A 300 -20.74 -4.78 22.11
C ASN A 300 -21.40 -4.01 23.26
#